data_AF-A0A9E5A2L3-F1
#
_entry.id   AF-A0A9E5A2L3-F1
#
_cell.length_a   1.000
_cell.length_b   1.000
_cell.length_c   1.000
_cell.angle_alpha   90.00
_cell.angle_beta   90.00
_cell.angle_gamma   90.00
#
_symmetry.space_group_name_H-M   'P 1'
#
loop_
_entity.id
_entity.type
_entity.pdbx_description
1 polymer ?
#
loop_
_entity_poly.entity_id
_entity_poly.type
_entity_poly.pdbx_seq_one_letter_code
_entity_poly.pdbx_strand_id
1 'polypeptide(L)'
;MQKKYYLLILILIVLMGLFTGYSVQKYNSPLKSPINIQNSNQDTDKNINPKDSNIKKYFQKVVKVHYKANYKSNVPKKPSQFWKDNCGDCDDKSAAFADYLNKLGAEDVKIVILIHNSREYAHCAVMWKDHIFDPSAEPPIYNINKTRYFNFLKKIGFNLQVTYPYSYYKNSYFQKSN
;
A
#
# COMPACT_ATOMS: atom_id res chain seq x y z
N MET A 1 32.78 -12.12 37.49
CA MET A 1 31.36 -12.06 37.08
C MET A 1 31.13 -11.83 35.57
N GLN A 2 32.09 -11.30 34.78
CA GLN A 2 31.87 -10.95 33.37
C GLN A 2 31.66 -12.12 32.39
N LYS A 3 32.14 -13.33 32.67
CA LYS A 3 32.10 -14.45 31.70
C LYS A 3 30.69 -14.99 31.41
N LYS A 4 29.71 -14.78 32.29
CA LYS A 4 28.33 -15.28 32.10
C LYS A 4 27.51 -14.43 31.10
N TYR A 5 27.86 -13.17 30.89
CA TYR A 5 27.13 -12.26 29.98
C TYR A 5 27.46 -12.51 28.50
N TYR A 6 28.70 -12.91 28.20
CA TYR A 6 29.12 -13.21 26.82
C TYR A 6 28.35 -14.40 26.22
N LEU A 7 28.03 -15.43 27.03
CA LEU A 7 27.29 -16.59 26.55
C LEU A 7 25.83 -16.24 26.22
N LEU A 8 25.21 -15.35 27.00
CA LEU A 8 23.85 -14.86 26.78
C LEU A 8 23.74 -13.98 25.52
N ILE A 9 24.74 -13.13 25.27
CA ILE A 9 24.80 -12.30 24.06
C ILE A 9 24.97 -13.16 22.80
N LEU A 10 25.79 -14.22 22.87
CA LEU A 10 26.02 -15.12 21.74
C LEU A 10 24.75 -15.91 21.37
N ILE A 11 23.97 -16.37 22.36
CA ILE A 11 22.69 -17.07 22.12
C ILE A 11 21.66 -16.13 21.46
N LEU A 12 21.63 -14.86 21.84
CA LEU A 12 20.73 -13.86 21.26
C LEU A 12 21.05 -13.55 19.78
N ILE A 13 22.33 -13.50 19.42
CA ILE A 13 22.76 -13.28 18.03
C ILE A 13 22.41 -14.50 17.14
N VAL A 14 22.58 -15.72 17.67
CA VAL A 14 22.21 -16.96 16.94
C VAL A 14 20.69 -17.05 16.74
N LEU A 15 19.89 -16.63 17.73
CA LEU A 15 18.42 -16.61 17.62
C LEU A 15 17.92 -15.57 16.62
N MET A 16 18.59 -14.42 16.47
CA MET A 16 18.25 -13.43 15.43
C MET A 16 18.64 -13.89 14.02
N GLY A 17 19.67 -14.73 13.88
CA GLY A 17 20.09 -15.28 12.58
C GLY A 17 19.17 -16.37 12.01
N LEU A 18 18.27 -16.95 12.82
CA LEU A 18 17.38 -18.04 12.40
C LEU A 18 16.05 -17.57 11.79
N PHE A 19 15.77 -16.27 11.78
CA PHE A 19 14.54 -15.70 11.19
C PHE A 19 14.71 -15.04 9.82
N THR A 20 15.90 -15.09 9.19
CA THR A 20 16.13 -14.49 7.87
C THR A 20 15.80 -15.40 6.68
N GLY A 21 15.12 -16.53 6.92
CA GLY A 21 14.65 -17.45 5.89
C GLY A 21 13.34 -17.04 5.21
N TYR A 22 13.09 -15.75 4.98
CA TYR A 22 12.01 -15.34 4.09
C TYR A 22 12.55 -15.28 2.67
N SER A 23 12.13 -16.21 1.84
CA SER A 23 12.37 -16.18 0.39
C SER A 23 11.77 -14.90 -0.19
N VAL A 24 12.59 -13.87 -0.32
CA VAL A 24 12.25 -12.64 -1.05
C VAL A 24 12.24 -13.00 -2.53
N GLN A 25 11.04 -13.23 -3.07
CA GLN A 25 10.88 -13.42 -4.51
C GLN A 25 11.13 -12.07 -5.20
N LYS A 26 12.21 -11.98 -5.99
CA LYS A 26 12.56 -10.79 -6.77
C LYS A 26 11.34 -10.33 -7.58
N TYR A 27 10.85 -9.13 -7.30
CA TYR A 27 9.74 -8.51 -8.02
C TYR A 27 10.20 -8.10 -9.43
N ASN A 28 10.13 -9.04 -10.37
CA ASN A 28 10.39 -8.81 -11.80
C ASN A 28 9.06 -8.52 -12.53
N SER A 29 8.37 -7.43 -12.17
CA SER A 29 7.31 -6.92 -13.05
C SER A 29 7.94 -6.01 -14.09
N PRO A 30 7.76 -6.27 -15.40
CA PRO A 30 8.19 -5.33 -16.43
C PRO A 30 7.43 -4.02 -16.26
N LEU A 31 8.16 -2.93 -16.03
CA LEU A 31 7.66 -1.55 -16.08
C LEU A 31 7.12 -1.31 -17.49
N LYS A 32 5.81 -1.48 -17.68
CA LYS A 32 5.13 -1.05 -18.91
C LYS A 32 4.99 0.47 -18.88
N SER A 33 5.40 1.11 -19.97
CA SER A 33 5.35 2.54 -20.20
C SER A 33 3.94 3.11 -19.93
N PRO A 34 3.83 4.37 -19.48
CA PRO A 34 2.54 4.99 -19.18
C PRO A 34 1.65 5.07 -20.44
N ILE A 35 0.43 4.55 -20.33
CA ILE A 35 -0.60 4.62 -21.37
C ILE A 35 -1.18 6.03 -21.37
N ASN A 36 -1.11 6.71 -22.52
CA ASN A 36 -1.72 8.02 -22.74
C ASN A 36 -3.22 7.83 -23.00
N ILE A 37 -4.05 8.00 -21.96
CA ILE A 37 -5.51 7.89 -22.06
C ILE A 37 -6.05 9.30 -22.36
N GLN A 38 -6.56 9.49 -23.59
CA GLN A 38 -7.32 10.70 -23.94
C GLN A 38 -8.75 10.60 -23.38
N ASN A 39 -9.13 11.66 -22.66
CA ASN A 39 -10.39 11.81 -21.94
C ASN A 39 -11.59 11.99 -22.88
N SER A 40 -12.70 11.32 -22.59
CA SER A 40 -14.01 11.66 -23.12
C SER A 40 -15.00 12.01 -22.00
N ASN A 41 -15.52 13.23 -22.12
CA ASN A 41 -16.79 13.77 -21.64
C ASN A 41 -16.99 13.99 -20.14
N GLN A 42 -17.05 15.29 -19.83
CA GLN A 42 -17.48 15.92 -18.58
C GLN A 42 -18.85 15.39 -18.16
N ASP A 43 -18.91 14.82 -16.96
CA ASP A 43 -20.16 14.65 -16.23
C ASP A 43 -19.92 15.09 -14.79
N THR A 44 -20.54 16.21 -14.42
CA THR A 44 -20.56 16.86 -13.08
C THR A 44 -19.44 16.43 -12.13
N ASP A 45 -18.38 17.24 -12.04
CA ASP A 45 -17.32 17.08 -11.03
C ASP A 45 -17.97 17.14 -9.64
N LYS A 46 -18.31 15.97 -9.10
CA LYS A 46 -18.72 15.83 -7.72
C LYS A 46 -17.47 16.18 -6.94
N ASN A 47 -17.43 17.42 -6.45
CA ASN A 47 -16.30 17.92 -5.67
C ASN A 47 -16.22 17.20 -4.32
N ILE A 48 -15.73 15.96 -4.34
CA ILE A 48 -15.57 15.13 -3.15
C ILE A 48 -14.37 15.68 -2.37
N ASN A 49 -14.59 16.01 -1.10
CA ASN A 49 -13.59 16.64 -0.26
C ASN A 49 -12.84 15.57 0.57
N PRO A 50 -11.49 15.52 0.54
CA PRO A 50 -10.68 14.66 1.42
C PRO A 50 -10.97 14.78 2.93
N LYS A 51 -11.56 15.91 3.36
CA LYS A 51 -11.94 16.17 4.74
C LYS A 51 -13.34 15.65 5.09
N ASP A 52 -14.07 15.03 4.15
CA ASP A 52 -15.38 14.44 4.40
C ASP A 52 -15.30 13.36 5.51
N SER A 53 -16.19 13.48 6.49
CA SER A 53 -16.22 12.59 7.65
C SER A 53 -16.50 11.13 7.29
N ASN A 54 -17.27 10.85 6.23
CA ASN A 54 -17.58 9.51 5.75
C ASN A 54 -16.36 8.85 5.11
N ILE A 55 -15.56 9.62 4.38
CA ILE A 55 -14.27 9.13 3.83
C ILE A 55 -13.32 8.77 4.96
N LYS A 56 -13.21 9.62 5.98
CA LYS A 56 -12.40 9.32 7.16
C LYS A 56 -12.91 8.09 7.91
N LYS A 57 -14.22 7.94 8.10
CA LYS A 57 -14.83 6.75 8.73
C LYS A 57 -14.52 5.48 7.92
N TYR A 58 -14.63 5.53 6.60
CA TYR A 58 -14.32 4.38 5.75
C TYR A 58 -12.83 4.03 5.79
N PHE A 59 -11.94 5.04 5.74
CA PHE A 59 -10.50 4.83 5.92
C PHE A 59 -10.20 4.12 7.24
N GLN A 60 -10.79 4.58 8.34
CA GLN A 60 -10.63 3.94 9.65
C GLN A 60 -11.20 2.51 9.69
N LYS A 61 -12.25 2.22 8.91
CA LYS A 61 -12.75 0.84 8.75
C LYS A 61 -11.69 -0.06 8.08
N VAL A 62 -11.02 0.44 7.04
CA VAL A 62 -9.93 -0.29 6.35
C VAL A 62 -8.73 -0.49 7.27
N VAL A 63 -8.32 0.54 8.02
CA VAL A 63 -7.22 0.48 9.01
C VAL A 63 -7.42 -0.68 9.98
N LYS A 64 -8.64 -0.84 10.50
CA LYS A 64 -9.00 -1.85 11.50
C LYS A 64 -8.96 -3.30 10.99
N VAL A 65 -8.95 -3.50 9.67
CA VAL A 65 -8.79 -4.85 9.11
C VAL A 65 -7.39 -5.37 9.44
N HIS A 66 -7.29 -6.63 9.85
CA HIS A 66 -6.03 -7.21 10.30
C HIS A 66 -4.99 -7.23 9.16
N TYR A 67 -3.76 -6.79 9.46
CA TYR A 67 -2.68 -6.86 8.50
C TYR A 67 -2.15 -8.28 8.37
N LYS A 68 -2.16 -8.84 7.16
CA LYS A 68 -1.61 -10.18 6.91
C LYS A 68 -0.97 -10.27 5.53
N ALA A 69 0.36 -10.20 5.50
CA ALA A 69 1.16 -10.31 4.29
C ALA A 69 0.90 -11.61 3.53
N ASN A 70 0.75 -11.52 2.21
CA ASN A 70 0.66 -12.67 1.31
C ASN A 70 -0.42 -13.69 1.70
N TYR A 71 -1.55 -13.23 2.29
CA TYR A 71 -2.60 -14.14 2.72
C TYR A 71 -3.27 -14.81 1.51
N LYS A 72 -3.02 -16.12 1.36
CA LYS A 72 -3.46 -17.01 0.26
C LYS A 72 -2.82 -16.74 -1.10
N SER A 73 -2.33 -15.53 -1.35
CA SER A 73 -1.73 -15.12 -2.61
C SER A 73 -0.83 -13.89 -2.41
N ASN A 74 0.13 -13.71 -3.31
CA ASN A 74 0.95 -12.50 -3.44
C ASN A 74 0.36 -11.51 -4.48
N VAL A 75 -0.89 -11.74 -4.89
CA VAL A 75 -1.62 -10.89 -5.84
C VAL A 75 -2.64 -10.06 -5.05
N PRO A 76 -2.74 -8.75 -5.33
CA PRO A 76 -3.72 -7.90 -4.68
C PRO A 76 -5.14 -8.47 -4.80
N LYS A 77 -5.86 -8.53 -3.69
CA LYS A 77 -7.25 -8.99 -3.62
C LYS A 77 -8.20 -7.93 -4.18
N LYS A 78 -9.29 -8.41 -4.79
CA LYS A 78 -10.47 -7.57 -5.04
C LYS A 78 -10.99 -7.01 -3.70
N PRO A 79 -11.50 -5.77 -3.66
CA PRO A 79 -12.08 -5.19 -2.44
C PRO A 79 -13.17 -6.06 -1.80
N SER A 80 -14.01 -6.73 -2.60
CA SER A 80 -15.01 -7.68 -2.09
C SER A 80 -14.37 -8.87 -1.36
N GLN A 81 -13.26 -9.39 -1.87
CA GLN A 81 -12.52 -10.49 -1.27
C GLN A 81 -11.76 -10.04 -0.01
N PHE A 82 -11.16 -8.85 -0.01
CA PHE A 82 -10.56 -8.23 1.18
C PHE A 82 -11.55 -8.16 2.35
N TRP A 83 -12.77 -7.68 2.11
CA TRP A 83 -13.81 -7.62 3.15
C TRP A 83 -14.30 -9.00 3.57
N LYS A 84 -14.39 -9.97 2.65
CA LYS A 84 -14.77 -11.35 2.95
C LYS A 84 -13.73 -12.06 3.83
N ASP A 85 -12.45 -11.90 3.51
CA ASP A 85 -11.34 -12.51 4.25
C ASP A 85 -11.03 -11.79 5.57
N ASN A 86 -11.48 -10.54 5.71
CA ASN A 86 -11.23 -9.67 6.87
C ASN A 86 -9.74 -9.58 7.26
N CYS A 87 -8.85 -9.68 6.26
CA CYS A 87 -7.42 -9.45 6.38
C CYS A 87 -6.79 -9.13 5.02
N GLY A 88 -5.64 -8.46 5.04
CA GLY A 88 -4.87 -8.13 3.86
C GLY A 88 -3.64 -7.30 4.19
N ASP A 89 -2.77 -7.11 3.22
CA ASP A 89 -1.56 -6.31 3.28
C ASP A 89 -1.75 -4.90 2.72
N CYS A 90 -0.65 -4.20 2.44
CA CYS A 90 -0.65 -2.78 2.09
C CYS A 90 -1.37 -2.47 0.78
N ASP A 91 -1.24 -3.33 -0.22
CA ASP A 91 -1.89 -3.24 -1.52
C ASP A 91 -3.39 -3.56 -1.42
N ASP A 92 -3.77 -4.60 -0.67
CA ASP A 92 -5.17 -4.94 -0.38
C ASP A 92 -5.92 -3.80 0.29
N LYS A 93 -5.35 -3.27 1.38
CA LYS A 93 -5.93 -2.15 2.14
C LYS A 93 -6.02 -0.89 1.28
N SER A 94 -4.98 -0.57 0.53
CA SER A 94 -4.97 0.58 -0.39
C SER A 94 -6.02 0.42 -1.50
N ALA A 95 -6.14 -0.77 -2.07
CA ALA A 95 -7.12 -1.06 -3.11
C ALA A 95 -8.57 -0.97 -2.60
N ALA A 96 -8.84 -1.42 -1.38
CA ALA A 96 -10.15 -1.29 -0.75
C ALA A 96 -10.54 0.18 -0.53
N PHE A 97 -9.59 1.02 -0.08
CA PHE A 97 -9.84 2.45 0.10
C PHE A 97 -10.00 3.19 -1.24
N ALA A 98 -9.15 2.90 -2.22
CA ALA A 98 -9.23 3.49 -3.55
C ALA A 98 -10.53 3.13 -4.29
N ASP A 99 -11.03 1.89 -4.14
CA ASP A 99 -12.33 1.46 -4.68
C ASP A 99 -13.48 2.29 -4.13
N TYR A 100 -13.46 2.57 -2.82
CA TYR A 100 -14.47 3.39 -2.18
C TYR A 100 -14.47 4.82 -2.71
N LEU A 101 -13.30 5.46 -2.82
CA LEU A 101 -13.18 6.79 -3.43
C LEU A 101 -13.70 6.79 -4.87
N ASN A 102 -13.28 5.83 -5.69
CA ASN A 102 -13.73 5.70 -7.08
C ASN A 102 -15.26 5.54 -7.17
N LYS A 103 -15.89 4.75 -6.28
CA LYS A 103 -17.35 4.57 -6.23
C LYS A 103 -18.10 5.82 -5.81
N LEU A 104 -17.49 6.71 -5.04
CA LEU A 104 -18.07 8.02 -4.74
C LEU A 104 -18.02 8.97 -5.95
N GLY A 105 -17.24 8.64 -6.98
CA GLY A 105 -16.98 9.49 -8.13
C GLY A 105 -15.68 10.30 -8.02
N ALA A 106 -14.75 9.88 -7.17
CA ALA A 106 -13.48 10.59 -7.03
C ALA A 106 -12.60 10.36 -8.27
N GLU A 107 -12.20 11.46 -8.89
CA GLU A 107 -11.24 11.48 -9.98
C GLU A 107 -9.80 11.45 -9.46
N ASP A 108 -8.86 11.08 -10.34
CA ASP A 108 -7.42 11.06 -10.09
C ASP A 108 -6.97 10.22 -8.88
N VAL A 109 -7.74 9.21 -8.52
CA VAL A 109 -7.35 8.23 -7.49
C VAL A 109 -6.25 7.33 -8.06
N LYS A 110 -5.11 7.26 -7.38
CA LYS A 110 -3.94 6.48 -7.79
C LYS A 110 -3.47 5.55 -6.68
N ILE A 111 -2.98 4.37 -7.07
CA ILE A 111 -2.18 3.51 -6.19
C ILE A 111 -0.71 3.88 -6.39
N VAL A 112 -0.02 4.16 -5.30
CA VAL A 112 1.41 4.41 -5.27
C VAL A 112 2.10 3.20 -4.66
N ILE A 113 3.01 2.60 -5.43
CA ILE A 113 3.90 1.54 -4.96
C ILE A 113 5.26 2.17 -4.69
N LEU A 114 5.72 2.04 -3.46
CA LEU A 114 6.97 2.58 -2.93
C LEU A 114 7.93 1.42 -2.78
N ILE A 115 9.12 1.52 -3.36
CA ILE A 115 10.11 0.45 -3.34
C ILE A 115 11.30 0.92 -2.51
N HIS A 116 11.69 0.10 -1.53
CA HIS A 116 12.85 0.36 -0.68
C HIS A 116 14.15 0.13 -1.47
N ASN A 117 15.24 0.80 -1.08
CA ASN A 117 16.56 0.72 -1.72
C ASN A 117 17.10 -0.70 -1.79
N SER A 118 16.80 -1.53 -0.78
CA SER A 118 17.19 -2.94 -0.76
C SER A 118 16.47 -3.79 -1.82
N ARG A 119 15.34 -3.29 -2.35
CA ARG A 119 14.41 -4.01 -3.25
C ARG A 119 13.76 -5.25 -2.64
N GLU A 120 13.90 -5.43 -1.33
CA GLU A 120 13.28 -6.54 -0.58
C GLU A 120 11.91 -6.16 -0.02
N TYR A 121 11.64 -4.86 0.07
CA TYR A 121 10.41 -4.32 0.63
C TYR A 121 9.75 -3.38 -0.38
N ALA A 122 8.45 -3.55 -0.54
CA ALA A 122 7.59 -2.61 -1.22
C ALA A 122 6.40 -2.28 -0.32
N HIS A 123 5.85 -1.08 -0.49
CA HIS A 123 4.71 -0.60 0.27
C HIS A 123 3.71 0.07 -0.67
N CYS A 124 2.43 -0.10 -0.41
CA CYS A 124 1.38 0.54 -1.20
C CYS A 124 0.60 1.56 -0.36
N ALA A 125 0.29 2.69 -0.99
CA ALA A 125 -0.57 3.73 -0.44
C ALA A 125 -1.51 4.27 -1.54
N VAL A 126 -2.52 5.05 -1.15
CA VAL A 126 -3.42 5.75 -2.06
C VAL A 126 -3.00 7.20 -2.17
N MET A 127 -2.89 7.71 -3.40
CA MET A 127 -2.73 9.14 -3.68
C MET A 127 -4.00 9.68 -4.32
N TRP A 128 -4.51 10.79 -3.80
CA TRP A 128 -5.70 11.46 -4.31
C TRP A 128 -5.66 12.95 -3.96
N LYS A 129 -5.91 13.83 -4.93
CA LYS A 129 -5.83 15.30 -4.80
C LYS A 129 -4.53 15.80 -4.16
N ASP A 130 -3.37 15.26 -4.58
CA ASP A 130 -2.05 15.57 -3.99
C ASP A 130 -1.87 15.24 -2.50
N HIS A 131 -2.77 14.46 -1.93
CA HIS A 131 -2.68 13.90 -0.60
C HIS A 131 -2.44 12.39 -0.65
N ILE A 132 -1.78 11.87 0.39
CA ILE A 132 -1.54 10.45 0.61
C ILE A 132 -2.42 9.93 1.75
N PHE A 133 -2.93 8.74 1.54
CA PHE A 133 -3.70 7.94 2.48
C PHE A 133 -3.06 6.56 2.57
N ASP A 134 -2.56 6.23 3.76
CA ASP A 134 -1.82 5.00 4.01
C ASP A 134 -2.47 4.28 5.21
N PRO A 135 -3.39 3.34 4.93
CA PRO A 135 -4.09 2.60 5.97
C PRO A 135 -3.23 1.53 6.65
N SER A 136 -1.99 1.31 6.17
CA SER A 136 -1.09 0.26 6.66
C SER A 136 0.12 0.82 7.40
N ALA A 137 0.36 2.12 7.34
CA ALA A 137 1.34 2.79 8.19
C ALA A 137 0.99 2.66 9.69
N GLU A 138 2.01 2.73 10.54
CA GLU A 138 1.87 2.77 11.98
C GLU A 138 2.62 4.00 12.55
N PRO A 139 1.90 5.05 13.01
CA PRO A 139 0.45 5.20 13.00
C PRO A 139 -0.14 5.37 11.57
N PRO A 140 -1.43 5.03 11.35
CA PRO A 140 -2.08 5.20 10.04
C PRO A 140 -2.08 6.66 9.58
N ILE A 141 -1.83 6.89 8.29
CA ILE A 141 -1.67 8.24 7.75
C ILE A 141 -2.90 8.60 6.91
N TYR A 142 -3.62 9.64 7.34
CA TYR A 142 -4.81 10.14 6.66
C TYR A 142 -4.58 11.55 6.14
N ASN A 143 -4.72 11.74 4.82
CA ASN A 143 -4.78 13.05 4.17
C ASN A 143 -3.51 13.91 4.36
N ILE A 144 -2.31 13.31 4.29
CA ILE A 144 -1.05 14.06 4.37
C ILE A 144 -0.64 14.60 2.98
N ASN A 145 -0.01 15.76 2.90
CA ASN A 145 0.55 16.25 1.64
C ASN A 145 1.59 15.25 1.05
N LYS A 146 1.51 14.97 -0.26
CA LYS A 146 2.39 13.98 -0.92
C LYS A 146 3.88 14.28 -0.76
N THR A 147 4.29 15.54 -0.87
CA THR A 147 5.70 15.95 -0.77
C THR A 147 6.23 15.67 0.63
N ARG A 148 5.45 15.99 1.66
CA ARG A 148 5.83 15.67 3.06
C ARG A 148 5.98 14.17 3.28
N TYR A 149 5.07 13.37 2.73
CA TYR A 149 5.09 11.91 2.85
C TYR A 149 6.31 11.29 2.14
N PHE A 150 6.56 11.65 0.88
CA PHE A 150 7.72 11.12 0.13
C PHE A 150 9.05 11.58 0.72
N ASN A 151 9.13 12.82 1.22
CA ASN A 151 10.33 13.29 1.91
C ASN A 151 10.60 12.52 3.20
N PHE A 152 9.56 12.08 3.92
CA PHE A 152 9.71 11.20 5.07
C PHE A 152 10.21 9.81 4.65
N LEU A 153 9.57 9.20 3.66
CA LEU A 153 9.92 7.86 3.17
C LEU A 153 11.34 7.78 2.59
N LYS A 154 11.80 8.83 1.90
CA LYS A 154 13.17 8.92 1.39
C LYS A 154 14.23 8.82 2.51
N LYS A 155 13.93 9.36 3.70
CA LYS A 155 14.84 9.30 4.86
C LYS A 155 15.01 7.89 5.41
N ILE A 156 14.03 7.02 5.20
CA ILE A 156 14.04 5.62 5.64
C ILE A 156 14.27 4.64 4.49
N GLY A 157 14.83 5.11 3.37
CA GLY A 157 15.31 4.26 2.29
C GLY A 157 14.30 3.89 1.21
N PHE A 158 13.14 4.53 1.12
CA PHE A 158 12.25 4.39 -0.05
C PHE A 158 12.55 5.49 -1.08
N ASN A 159 13.21 5.14 -2.19
CA ASN A 159 13.66 6.09 -3.22
C ASN A 159 12.98 5.92 -4.59
N LEU A 160 12.29 4.81 -4.80
CA LEU A 160 11.62 4.48 -6.06
C LEU A 160 10.11 4.47 -5.83
N GLN A 161 9.38 5.08 -6.77
CA GLN A 161 7.93 5.09 -6.75
C GLN A 161 7.39 4.75 -8.13
N VAL A 162 6.34 3.94 -8.16
CA VAL A 162 5.53 3.69 -9.35
C VAL A 162 4.11 4.06 -9.02
N THR A 163 3.43 4.77 -9.92
CA THR A 163 2.08 5.26 -9.69
C THR A 163 1.17 4.79 -10.80
N TYR A 164 0.03 4.19 -10.43
CA TYR A 164 -0.97 3.71 -11.37
C TYR A 164 -2.30 4.41 -11.11
N PRO A 165 -3.01 4.89 -12.15
CA PRO A 165 -4.44 5.19 -12.02
C PRO A 165 -5.17 3.97 -11.46
N TYR A 166 -6.10 4.18 -10.51
CA TYR A 166 -6.80 3.08 -9.87
C TYR A 166 -7.57 2.21 -10.88
N SER A 167 -8.14 2.81 -11.92
CA SER A 167 -8.80 2.10 -13.03
C SER A 167 -7.87 1.09 -13.71
N TYR A 168 -6.62 1.48 -14.01
CA TYR A 168 -5.61 0.60 -14.57
C TYR A 168 -5.21 -0.51 -13.59
N TYR A 169 -4.98 -0.15 -12.32
CA TYR A 169 -4.62 -1.09 -11.27
C TYR A 169 -5.70 -2.19 -11.11
N LYS A 170 -6.96 -1.78 -11.01
CA LYS A 170 -8.12 -2.66 -10.92
C LYS A 170 -8.16 -3.68 -12.06
N ASN A 171 -7.98 -3.23 -13.30
CA ASN A 171 -8.02 -4.12 -14.47
C ASN A 171 -6.82 -5.07 -14.53
N SER A 172 -5.63 -4.60 -14.18
CA SER A 172 -4.38 -5.37 -14.33
C SER A 172 -4.20 -6.46 -13.27
N TYR A 173 -4.65 -6.20 -12.05
CA TYR A 173 -4.38 -7.08 -10.91
C TYR A 173 -5.58 -7.99 -10.56
N PHE A 174 -6.82 -7.53 -10.75
CA PHE A 174 -8.00 -8.32 -10.34
C PHE A 174 -8.51 -9.31 -11.39
N GLN A 175 -8.11 -9.17 -12.66
CA GLN A 175 -8.45 -10.19 -13.67
C GLN A 175 -7.71 -11.51 -13.43
N LYS A 176 -6.60 -11.48 -12.67
CA LYS A 176 -5.77 -12.65 -12.38
C LYS A 176 -6.19 -13.41 -11.11
N SER A 177 -7.04 -12.81 -10.28
CA SER A 177 -7.58 -13.43 -9.06
C SER A 177 -8.91 -14.13 -9.42
N ASN A 178 -8.82 -15.38 -9.84
CA ASN A 178 -9.95 -16.31 -9.96
C ASN A 178 -9.98 -17.23 -8.75
#